data_AF-A0AAI9HUI6-F1
#
_entry.id   AF-A0AAI9HUI6-F1
#
_cell.length_a   1.000
_cell.length_b   1.000
_cell.length_c   1.000
_cell.angle_alpha   90.00
_cell.angle_beta   90.00
_cell.angle_gamma   90.00
#
_symmetry.space_group_name_H-M   'P 1'
#
loop_
_entity.id
_entity.type
_entity.pdbx_description
1 polymer ?
#
loop_
_entity_poly.entity_id
_entity_poly.type
_entity_poly.pdbx_seq_one_letter_code
_entity_poly.pdbx_strand_id
1 'polypeptide(L)'
;MTLPVFRPLMISATFVLCSVFAGNCRAEIDLPCAMSHKIKVEEIDDRICFSRRPLPDCPALCHPSKSVEKKIEFHCVRSDNPLSDTGADIILNTTVPVSCEATLPVFAVLDTTP
;
A
#
# COMPACT_ATOMS: atom_id res chain seq x y z
N MET A 1 67.91 -15.19 23.01
CA MET A 1 66.51 -15.55 23.37
C MET A 1 65.86 -14.30 23.92
N THR A 2 65.07 -13.63 23.09
CA THR A 2 64.43 -12.34 23.36
C THR A 2 62.97 -12.46 22.97
N LEU A 3 62.08 -12.50 23.96
CA LEU A 3 60.64 -12.37 23.75
C LEU A 3 60.33 -10.91 23.40
N PRO A 4 59.41 -10.68 22.45
CA PRO A 4 58.48 -9.59 22.66
C PRO A 4 57.02 -10.00 22.44
N VAL A 5 56.26 -9.83 23.52
CA VAL A 5 55.02 -9.04 23.56
C VAL A 5 53.97 -9.44 22.52
N PHE A 6 53.18 -10.47 22.88
CA PHE A 6 51.79 -10.56 22.44
C PHE A 6 51.09 -9.24 22.83
N ARG A 7 50.53 -8.52 21.84
CA ARG A 7 49.58 -7.43 22.02
C ARG A 7 48.16 -8.01 21.93
N PRO A 8 47.44 -8.25 23.03
CA PRO A 8 46.01 -8.52 22.98
C PRO A 8 45.30 -7.28 23.49
N LEU A 9 44.79 -6.42 22.63
CA LEU A 9 43.80 -5.37 22.96
C LEU A 9 43.54 -4.62 21.65
N MET A 10 42.29 -4.23 21.41
CA MET A 10 41.77 -3.61 20.19
C MET A 10 41.17 -4.57 19.13
N ILE A 11 40.36 -5.54 19.55
CA ILE A 11 39.34 -6.14 18.64
C ILE A 11 37.90 -6.04 19.21
N SER A 12 37.71 -5.68 20.47
CA SER A 12 36.41 -5.88 21.14
C SER A 12 35.49 -4.64 21.29
N ALA A 13 35.77 -3.50 20.66
CA ALA A 13 34.97 -2.28 20.88
C ALA A 13 34.03 -1.86 19.74
N THR A 14 34.06 -2.52 18.58
CA THR A 14 33.16 -2.20 17.44
C THR A 14 31.98 -3.14 17.29
N PHE A 15 31.98 -4.30 17.95
CA PHE A 15 30.87 -5.27 17.85
C PHE A 15 29.74 -5.04 18.85
N VAL A 16 29.89 -4.11 19.80
CA VAL A 16 28.93 -3.89 20.91
C VAL A 16 28.07 -2.63 20.72
N LEU A 17 28.05 -2.05 19.51
CA LEU A 17 27.14 -0.94 19.18
C LEU A 17 26.00 -1.31 18.22
N CYS A 18 25.97 -2.54 17.70
CA CYS A 18 24.88 -3.00 16.83
C CYS A 18 23.79 -3.81 17.55
N SER A 19 23.92 -4.08 18.86
CA SER A 19 23.03 -5.00 19.58
C SER A 19 21.86 -4.34 20.29
N VAL A 20 21.68 -3.02 20.22
CA VAL A 20 20.60 -2.29 20.95
C VAL A 20 19.38 -1.96 20.06
N PHE A 21 19.37 -2.38 18.79
CA PHE A 21 18.16 -2.35 17.94
C PHE A 21 17.59 -3.75 17.67
N ALA A 22 17.89 -4.75 18.50
CA ALA A 22 17.23 -6.06 18.45
C ALA A 22 15.90 -6.07 19.24
N GLY A 23 15.07 -5.04 19.03
CA GLY A 23 13.85 -4.82 19.80
C GLY A 23 12.79 -4.10 18.96
N ASN A 24 12.54 -4.58 17.75
CA ASN A 24 11.27 -4.50 17.01
C ASN A 24 11.49 -4.94 15.55
N CYS A 25 11.96 -6.17 15.33
CA CYS A 25 11.63 -6.84 14.08
C CYS A 25 10.12 -7.13 14.13
N ARG A 26 9.29 -6.13 13.79
CA ARG A 26 7.89 -6.41 13.45
C ARG A 26 7.96 -7.26 12.19
N ALA A 27 7.78 -8.57 12.35
CA ALA A 27 7.40 -9.40 11.24
C ALA A 27 6.06 -8.84 10.75
N GLU A 28 6.07 -8.24 9.57
CA GLU A 28 4.87 -7.87 8.84
C GLU A 28 4.58 -9.07 7.93
N ILE A 29 3.34 -9.56 7.98
CA ILE A 29 2.88 -10.62 7.07
C ILE A 29 1.98 -9.95 6.04
N ASP A 30 2.36 -10.06 4.77
CA ASP A 30 1.53 -9.61 3.66
C ASP A 30 0.39 -10.61 3.48
N LEU A 31 -0.82 -10.23 3.93
CA LEU A 31 -2.01 -11.06 3.76
C LEU A 31 -2.77 -10.61 2.50
N PRO A 32 -3.08 -11.53 1.56
CA PRO A 32 -3.82 -11.17 0.36
C PRO A 32 -5.23 -10.71 0.72
N CYS A 33 -5.65 -9.58 0.17
CA CYS A 33 -6.98 -9.04 0.39
C CYS A 33 -7.93 -9.36 -0.76
N ALA A 34 -9.19 -9.65 -0.41
CA ALA A 34 -10.25 -9.75 -1.40
C ALA A 34 -10.50 -8.38 -2.05
N MET A 35 -10.34 -8.31 -3.37
CA MET A 35 -10.65 -7.11 -4.13
C MET A 35 -12.16 -6.91 -4.25
N SER A 36 -12.58 -5.65 -4.26
CA SER A 36 -13.97 -5.26 -4.51
C SER A 36 -14.06 -4.50 -5.84
N HIS A 37 -15.26 -4.35 -6.40
CA HIS A 37 -15.48 -3.50 -7.57
C HIS A 37 -16.35 -2.32 -7.16
N LYS A 38 -15.91 -1.10 -7.47
CA LYS A 38 -16.63 0.14 -7.12
C LYS A 38 -16.61 1.13 -8.26
N ILE A 39 -17.60 2.02 -8.29
CA ILE A 39 -17.58 3.17 -9.20
C ILE A 39 -16.50 4.13 -8.69
N LYS A 40 -15.57 4.48 -9.58
CA LYS A 40 -14.54 5.45 -9.28
C LYS A 40 -15.07 6.85 -9.59
N VAL A 41 -14.83 7.77 -8.66
CA VAL A 41 -15.25 9.17 -8.78
C VAL A 41 -14.00 10.03 -8.81
N GLU A 42 -13.92 10.92 -9.80
CA GLU A 42 -12.85 11.88 -9.99
C GLU A 42 -13.48 13.26 -10.19
N GLU A 43 -12.84 14.32 -9.69
CA GLU A 43 -13.29 15.69 -9.89
C GLU A 43 -12.35 16.38 -10.90
N ILE A 44 -12.89 16.83 -12.02
CA ILE A 44 -12.13 17.37 -13.15
C ILE A 44 -12.85 18.61 -13.69
N ASP A 45 -12.16 19.75 -13.73
CA ASP A 45 -12.67 21.01 -14.31
C ASP A 45 -14.09 21.39 -13.82
N ASP A 46 -14.32 21.36 -12.50
CA ASP A 46 -15.61 21.60 -11.83
C ASP A 46 -16.74 20.61 -12.20
N ARG A 47 -16.37 19.44 -12.71
CA ARG A 47 -17.27 18.34 -13.03
C ARG A 47 -16.95 17.14 -12.15
N ILE A 48 -18.00 16.43 -11.76
CA ILE A 48 -17.89 15.15 -11.06
C ILE A 48 -17.99 14.05 -12.11
N CYS A 49 -16.93 13.26 -12.22
CA CYS A 49 -16.77 12.22 -13.23
C CYS A 49 -16.85 10.84 -12.58
N PHE A 50 -17.78 10.02 -13.05
CA PHE A 50 -18.01 8.66 -12.56
C PHE A 50 -17.56 7.64 -13.61
N SER A 51 -16.82 6.61 -13.20
CA SER A 51 -16.47 5.55 -14.15
C SER A 51 -17.74 4.85 -14.65
N ARG A 52 -17.86 4.67 -15.98
CA ARG A 52 -19.04 4.01 -16.58
C ARG A 52 -19.21 2.57 -16.12
N ARG A 53 -18.11 1.92 -15.74
CA ARG A 53 -18.09 0.55 -15.20
C ARG A 53 -17.42 0.54 -13.83
N PRO A 54 -17.84 -0.36 -12.92
CA PRO A 54 -17.10 -0.61 -11.69
C PRO A 54 -15.66 -1.03 -11.98
N LEU A 55 -14.71 -0.40 -11.30
CA LEU A 55 -13.30 -0.74 -11.38
C LEU A 55 -12.88 -1.53 -10.13
N PRO A 56 -11.88 -2.43 -10.25
CA PRO A 56 -11.32 -3.08 -9.08
C PRO A 56 -10.73 -2.06 -8.13
N ASP A 57 -11.00 -2.24 -6.84
CA ASP A 57 -10.59 -1.37 -5.76
C ASP A 57 -10.26 -2.19 -4.49
N CYS A 58 -9.30 -1.69 -3.72
CA CYS A 58 -8.91 -2.32 -2.47
C CYS A 58 -9.89 -1.93 -1.34
N PRO A 59 -10.23 -2.86 -0.44
CA PRO A 59 -11.00 -2.51 0.74
C PRO A 59 -10.19 -1.61 1.69
N ALA A 60 -10.85 -0.85 2.56
CA ALA A 60 -10.23 0.24 3.34
C ALA A 60 -9.07 -0.18 4.25
N LEU A 61 -8.99 -1.45 4.64
CA LEU A 61 -7.91 -2.00 5.47
C LEU A 61 -6.71 -2.50 4.66
N CYS A 62 -6.80 -2.46 3.33
CA CYS A 62 -5.80 -2.99 2.42
C CYS A 62 -5.29 -1.92 1.47
N HIS A 63 -4.06 -2.08 1.06
CA HIS A 63 -3.39 -1.17 0.13
C HIS A 63 -3.11 -1.91 -1.18
N PRO A 64 -3.05 -1.19 -2.31
CA PRO A 64 -2.73 -1.79 -3.59
C PRO A 64 -1.24 -2.20 -3.62
N SER A 65 -0.96 -3.50 -3.72
CA SER A 65 0.42 -3.99 -3.84
C SER A 65 0.94 -3.91 -5.28
N LYS A 66 0.03 -4.06 -6.26
CA LYS A 66 0.33 -3.86 -7.67
C LYS A 66 -0.80 -3.09 -8.33
N SER A 67 -0.44 -2.11 -9.15
CA SER A 67 -1.38 -1.32 -9.94
C SER A 67 -0.97 -1.23 -11.41
N VAL A 68 -1.94 -1.01 -12.28
CA VAL A 68 -1.74 -0.83 -13.72
C VAL A 68 -2.51 0.38 -14.22
N GLU A 69 -1.91 1.12 -15.16
CA GLU A 69 -2.58 2.22 -15.83
C GLU A 69 -3.51 1.68 -16.92
N LYS A 70 -4.77 2.12 -16.92
CA LYS A 70 -5.77 1.75 -17.93
C LYS A 70 -6.52 2.98 -18.42
N LYS A 71 -6.90 2.96 -19.69
CA LYS A 71 -7.83 3.92 -20.28
C LYS A 71 -9.25 3.52 -19.89
N ILE A 72 -9.92 4.36 -19.11
CA ILE A 72 -11.26 4.13 -18.62
C ILE A 72 -12.18 5.25 -19.09
N GLU A 73 -13.39 4.89 -19.48
CA GLU A 73 -14.46 5.84 -19.80
C GLU A 73 -15.13 6.34 -18.52
N PHE A 74 -15.21 7.66 -18.38
CA PHE A 74 -15.93 8.34 -17.32
C PHE A 74 -17.09 9.13 -17.91
N HIS A 75 -18.19 9.16 -17.16
CA HIS A 75 -19.33 10.02 -17.42
C HIS A 75 -19.27 11.20 -16.45
N CYS A 76 -19.12 12.41 -16.98
CA CYS A 76 -18.97 13.62 -16.17
C CYS A 76 -20.24 14.46 -16.17
N VAL A 77 -20.69 14.84 -14.98
CA VAL A 77 -21.78 15.78 -14.76
C VAL A 77 -21.24 17.07 -14.14
N ARG A 78 -21.84 18.21 -14.44
CA ARG A 78 -21.41 19.47 -13.81
C ARG A 78 -21.86 19.49 -12.35
N SER A 79 -21.00 19.97 -11.46
CA SER A 79 -21.29 20.03 -10.02
C SER A 79 -22.45 20.98 -9.69
N ASP A 80 -22.63 22.05 -10.49
CA ASP A 80 -23.71 23.04 -10.35
C ASP A 80 -25.09 22.51 -10.77
N ASN A 81 -25.13 21.56 -11.72
CA ASN A 81 -26.37 20.96 -12.18
C ASN A 81 -26.20 19.46 -12.52
N PRO A 82 -26.18 18.59 -11.50
CA PRO A 82 -25.91 17.17 -11.68
C PRO A 82 -27.02 16.39 -12.40
N LEU A 83 -28.21 16.98 -12.55
CA LEU A 83 -29.37 16.39 -13.25
C LEU A 83 -29.47 16.80 -14.72
N SER A 84 -28.59 17.69 -15.18
CA SER A 84 -28.56 18.07 -16.59
C SER A 84 -28.08 16.89 -17.42
N ASP A 85 -28.88 16.45 -18.39
CA ASP A 85 -28.54 15.41 -19.39
C ASP A 85 -27.40 15.83 -20.36
N THR A 86 -26.68 16.90 -20.01
CA THR A 86 -25.52 17.43 -20.72
C THR A 86 -24.23 16.81 -20.17
N GLY A 87 -24.28 15.51 -19.87
CA GLY A 87 -23.10 14.77 -19.46
C GLY A 87 -22.09 14.72 -20.60
N ALA A 88 -20.81 14.83 -20.27
CA ALA A 88 -19.74 14.61 -21.24
C ALA A 88 -19.04 13.29 -20.89
N ASP A 89 -18.94 12.39 -21.87
CA ASP A 89 -18.12 11.20 -21.71
C ASP A 89 -16.67 11.53 -22.06
N ILE A 90 -15.75 11.22 -21.16
CA ILE A 90 -14.31 11.41 -21.35
C ILE A 90 -13.56 10.11 -21.13
N ILE A 91 -12.42 9.97 -21.80
CA ILE A 91 -11.52 8.83 -21.59
C ILE A 91 -10.32 9.34 -20.79
N LEU A 92 -10.12 8.78 -19.60
CA LEU A 92 -9.01 9.15 -18.72
C LEU A 92 -8.07 7.95 -18.54
N ASN A 93 -6.77 8.23 -18.49
CA ASN A 93 -5.80 7.28 -17.99
C ASN A 93 -5.89 7.20 -16.46
N THR A 94 -6.25 6.04 -15.94
CA THR A 94 -6.47 5.83 -14.51
C THR A 94 -5.69 4.63 -14.02
N THR A 95 -5.02 4.80 -12.89
CA THR A 95 -4.34 3.71 -12.19
C THR A 95 -5.36 2.87 -11.42
N VAL A 96 -5.34 1.57 -11.67
CA VAL A 96 -6.28 0.59 -11.10
C VAL A 96 -5.48 -0.54 -10.43
N PRO A 97 -5.84 -0.98 -9.21
CA PRO A 97 -5.20 -2.10 -8.55
C PRO A 97 -5.42 -3.44 -9.28
N VAL A 98 -4.39 -4.27 -9.27
CA VAL A 98 -4.38 -5.66 -9.75
C VAL A 98 -4.32 -6.64 -8.59
N SER A 99 -3.69 -6.23 -7.48
CA SER A 99 -3.62 -6.98 -6.23
C SER A 99 -3.63 -6.03 -5.04
N CYS A 100 -4.18 -6.51 -3.93
CA CYS A 100 -4.28 -5.78 -2.67
C CYS A 100 -3.71 -6.62 -1.53
N GLU A 101 -2.99 -6.00 -0.62
CA GLU A 101 -2.39 -6.63 0.55
C GLU A 101 -2.69 -5.80 1.80
N ALA A 102 -2.80 -6.47 2.94
CA ALA A 102 -2.88 -5.84 4.24
C ALA A 102 -1.59 -6.09 5.01
N THR A 103 -0.99 -5.02 5.50
CA THR A 103 0.12 -5.08 6.43
C THR A 103 -0.45 -5.20 7.84
N LEU A 104 -0.54 -6.42 8.35
CA LEU A 104 -0.99 -6.66 9.73
C LEU A 104 0.22 -6.84 10.65
N PRO A 105 0.25 -6.18 11.83
CA PRO A 105 1.24 -6.49 12.85
C PRO A 105 0.97 -7.90 13.41
N VAL A 106 2.00 -8.73 13.54
CA VAL A 106 1.95 -10.15 13.96
C VAL A 106 1.31 -10.44 15.34
N PHE A 107 0.82 -9.44 16.07
CA PHE A 107 0.21 -9.62 17.38
C PHE A 107 -1.28 -10.02 17.31
N ALA A 108 -1.61 -11.17 16.72
CA ALA A 108 -2.91 -11.82 16.91
C ALA A 108 -2.94 -13.30 16.50
N VAL A 109 -1.90 -14.08 16.79
CA VAL A 109 -2.12 -15.52 17.03
C VAL A 109 -2.23 -15.65 18.53
N LEU A 110 -3.46 -15.51 19.05
CA LEU A 110 -3.76 -15.92 20.41
C LEU A 110 -3.51 -17.42 20.45
N ASP A 111 -2.38 -17.80 21.03
CA ASP A 111 -1.98 -19.16 21.33
C ASP A 111 -3.08 -19.78 22.21
N THR A 112 -4.08 -20.39 21.58
CA THR A 112 -5.07 -21.23 22.24
C THR A 112 -4.64 -22.66 22.04
N THR A 113 -3.57 -22.99 22.75
CA THR A 113 -3.17 -24.38 23.00
C THR A 113 -4.26 -25.02 23.89
N PRO A 114 -4.90 -26.13 23.48
CA PRO A 114 -5.70 -26.95 24.37
C PRO A 114 -4.83 -27.81 25.30
#